data_AF-A0A7X7FTZ1-F1
#
_entry.id   AF-A0A7X7FTZ1-F1
#
_cell.length_a   1.000
_cell.length_b   1.000
_cell.length_c   1.000
_cell.angle_alpha   90.00
_cell.angle_beta   90.00
_cell.angle_gamma   90.00
#
_symmetry.space_group_name_H-M   'P 1'
#
loop_
_entity.id
_entity.type
_entity.pdbx_description
1 polymer ?
#
loop_
_entity_poly.entity_id
_entity_poly.type
_entity_poly.pdbx_seq_one_letter_code
_entity_poly.pdbx_strand_id
1 'polypeptide(L)'
;QSLKNKILLTFEDTTINVSLNGISDRIDSHDGITCIVDYKTGKVEEKELKVSTIEELFDGNHDKAFQLMFYAYLYYSVNHKTPLQAQIISFRNLHQTLFLHINENKLLTDEMFVVFESLLKQHLSLLFDITHMFTQTTAVENCKWCDYQSLCMRE
;
A
#
# COMPACT_ATOMS: atom_id res chain seq x y z
N GLN A 1 9.92 -10.00 8.11
CA GLN A 1 11.22 -9.49 7.59
C GLN A 1 11.14 -7.97 7.47
N SER A 2 12.18 -7.25 7.92
CA SER A 2 12.18 -5.77 7.83
C SER A 2 12.59 -5.32 6.43
N LEU A 3 11.78 -4.45 5.84
CA LEU A 3 12.00 -3.82 4.55
C LEU A 3 12.14 -2.32 4.75
N LYS A 4 13.12 -1.70 4.09
CA LYS A 4 13.42 -0.28 4.25
C LYS A 4 13.76 0.33 2.91
N ASN A 5 13.23 1.51 2.66
CA ASN A 5 13.61 2.36 1.54
C ASN A 5 13.73 3.82 2.02
N LYS A 6 14.47 4.64 1.29
CA LYS A 6 14.50 6.09 1.49
C LYS A 6 14.16 6.77 0.18
N ILE A 7 13.23 7.71 0.24
CA ILE A 7 12.87 8.55 -0.90
C ILE A 7 13.13 10.01 -0.56
N LEU A 8 13.50 10.78 -1.58
CA LEU A 8 13.58 12.22 -1.50
C LEU A 8 12.25 12.81 -1.96
N LEU A 9 11.68 13.69 -1.13
CA LEU A 9 10.57 14.55 -1.49
C LEU A 9 11.09 15.97 -1.65
N THR A 10 10.82 16.59 -2.79
CA THR A 10 11.16 17.98 -3.07
C THR A 10 9.88 18.75 -3.32
N PHE A 11 9.69 19.84 -2.58
CA PHE A 11 8.57 20.76 -2.74
C PHE A 11 9.05 22.18 -2.44
N GLU A 12 8.70 23.10 -3.33
CA GLU A 12 9.25 24.47 -3.34
C GLU A 12 10.78 24.45 -3.17
N ASP A 13 11.30 25.07 -2.12
CA ASP A 13 12.73 25.16 -1.81
C ASP A 13 13.21 24.15 -0.74
N THR A 14 12.36 23.20 -0.36
CA THR A 14 12.66 22.21 0.69
C THR A 14 12.82 20.82 0.11
N THR A 15 13.86 20.11 0.55
CA THR A 15 14.03 18.68 0.28
C THR A 15 14.02 17.91 1.60
N ILE A 16 13.13 16.93 1.71
CA ILE A 16 12.99 16.07 2.88
C ILE A 16 13.35 14.64 2.51
N ASN A 17 14.17 14.01 3.36
CA ASN A 17 14.43 12.59 3.32
C ASN A 17 13.32 11.84 4.07
N VAL A 18 12.50 11.09 3.36
CA VAL A 18 11.47 10.24 3.97
C VAL A 18 11.96 8.80 4.01
N SER A 19 11.98 8.23 5.22
CA SER A 19 12.28 6.82 5.42
C SER A 19 11.00 6.01 5.39
N LEU A 20 10.89 5.14 4.40
CA LEU A 20 9.79 4.18 4.26
C LEU A 20 10.22 2.87 4.92
N ASN A 21 9.44 2.42 5.90
CA ASN A 21 9.73 1.18 6.62
C ASN A 21 8.49 0.29 6.61
N GLY A 22 8.71 -1.01 6.42
CA GLY A 22 7.67 -2.02 6.50
C GLY A 22 8.19 -3.28 7.18
N ILE A 23 7.28 -4.02 7.80
CA ILE A 23 7.56 -5.36 8.31
C ILE A 23 6.61 -6.28 7.57
N SER A 24 7.14 -7.01 6.58
CA SER A 24 6.37 -8.05 5.90
C SER A 24 6.34 -9.29 6.78
N ASP A 25 5.18 -9.95 6.86
CA ASP A 25 5.06 -11.19 7.64
C ASP A 25 5.93 -12.30 7.04
N ARG A 26 5.84 -12.52 5.73
CA ARG A 26 6.62 -13.52 5.02
C ARG A 26 6.93 -13.08 3.60
N ILE A 27 8.17 -13.35 3.17
CA ILE A 27 8.63 -13.23 1.79
C ILE A 27 9.03 -14.62 1.36
N ASP A 28 8.42 -15.11 0.29
CA ASP A 28 8.59 -16.46 -0.21
C ASP A 28 9.09 -16.43 -1.67
N SER A 29 9.63 -17.55 -2.15
CA SER A 29 9.94 -17.71 -3.57
C SER A 29 9.51 -19.08 -4.05
N HIS A 30 8.67 -19.09 -5.09
CA HIS A 30 8.18 -20.30 -5.73
C HIS A 30 8.39 -20.19 -7.24
N ASP A 31 8.98 -21.23 -7.83
CA ASP A 31 9.31 -21.28 -9.27
C ASP A 31 10.05 -20.03 -9.79
N GLY A 32 10.92 -19.45 -8.95
CA GLY A 32 11.72 -18.28 -9.28
C GLY A 32 11.00 -16.93 -9.14
N ILE A 33 9.70 -16.92 -8.83
CA ILE A 33 8.93 -15.69 -8.57
C ILE A 33 8.92 -15.43 -7.07
N THR A 34 9.30 -14.21 -6.66
CA THR A 34 9.20 -13.80 -5.26
C THR A 34 7.78 -13.34 -4.96
N CYS A 35 7.21 -13.81 -3.85
CA CYS A 35 5.88 -13.46 -3.39
C CYS A 35 5.92 -12.85 -1.98
N ILE A 36 5.36 -11.65 -1.84
CA ILE A 36 5.09 -11.03 -0.54
C ILE A 36 3.80 -11.61 0.03
N VAL A 37 3.84 -12.08 1.27
CA VAL A 37 2.68 -12.69 1.94
C VAL A 37 2.37 -11.93 3.22
N ASP A 38 1.10 -11.53 3.35
CA ASP A 38 0.53 -10.91 4.55
C ASP A 38 -0.54 -11.84 5.14
N TYR A 39 -0.48 -12.07 6.45
CA TYR A 39 -1.46 -12.88 7.16
C TYR A 39 -2.53 -12.01 7.79
N LYS A 40 -3.79 -12.33 7.51
CA LYS A 40 -4.94 -11.66 8.12
C LYS A 40 -5.77 -12.64 8.94
N THR A 41 -6.13 -12.24 10.15
CA THR A 41 -7.07 -13.00 11.00
C THR A 41 -8.54 -12.72 10.66
N GLY A 42 -8.81 -11.58 9.99
CA GLY A 42 -10.14 -11.18 9.53
C GLY A 42 -10.55 -11.80 8.20
N LYS A 43 -11.80 -11.57 7.79
CA LYS A 43 -12.26 -11.90 6.44
C LYS A 43 -11.62 -10.92 5.46
N VAL A 44 -11.18 -11.45 4.31
CA VAL A 44 -10.75 -10.65 3.17
C VAL A 44 -11.48 -11.20 1.95
N GLU A 45 -12.03 -10.31 1.15
CA GLU A 45 -12.72 -10.61 -0.10
C GLU A 45 -11.79 -10.30 -1.29
N GLU A 46 -11.90 -11.09 -2.35
CA GLU A 46 -11.04 -10.96 -3.53
C GLU A 46 -11.10 -9.55 -4.16
N LYS A 47 -12.29 -8.94 -4.17
CA LYS A 47 -12.50 -7.58 -4.69
C LYS A 47 -11.65 -6.52 -3.98
N GLU A 48 -11.27 -6.75 -2.71
CA GLU A 48 -10.43 -5.80 -1.94
C GLU A 48 -8.97 -5.80 -2.41
N LEU A 49 -8.59 -6.80 -3.22
CA LEU A 49 -7.25 -6.96 -3.79
C LEU A 49 -7.22 -6.81 -5.32
N LYS A 50 -8.33 -6.38 -5.93
CA LYS A 50 -8.40 -6.11 -7.37
C LYS A 50 -8.62 -4.63 -7.59
N VAL A 51 -7.67 -4.00 -8.27
CA VAL A 51 -7.79 -2.62 -8.73
C VAL A 51 -7.56 -2.55 -10.22
N SER A 52 -8.25 -1.63 -10.89
CA SER A 52 -8.12 -1.44 -12.35
C SER A 52 -6.85 -0.67 -12.69
N THR A 53 -6.44 0.24 -11.81
CA THR A 53 -5.23 1.06 -12.00
C THR A 53 -4.47 1.24 -10.68
N ILE A 54 -3.25 1.76 -10.74
CA ILE A 54 -2.41 1.96 -9.55
C ILE A 54 -2.91 3.16 -8.73
N GLU A 55 -3.53 4.15 -9.39
CA GLU A 55 -4.15 5.31 -8.79
C GLU A 55 -5.25 4.93 -7.78
N GLU A 56 -6.02 3.87 -8.08
CA GLU A 56 -7.06 3.36 -7.17
C GLU A 56 -6.49 2.91 -5.81
N LEU A 57 -5.20 2.55 -5.71
CA LEU A 57 -4.58 2.21 -4.42
C LEU A 57 -4.53 3.40 -3.45
N PHE A 58 -4.68 4.62 -3.96
CA PHE A 58 -4.60 5.86 -3.19
C PHE A 58 -5.97 6.48 -2.88
N ASP A 59 -7.07 5.81 -3.24
CA ASP A 59 -8.43 6.32 -3.05
C ASP A 59 -8.97 6.18 -1.60
N GLY A 60 -8.25 5.44 -0.75
CA GLY A 60 -8.64 5.15 0.64
C GLY A 60 -9.59 3.97 0.82
N ASN A 61 -10.05 3.32 -0.25
CA ASN A 61 -10.94 2.16 -0.21
C ASN A 61 -10.20 0.82 -0.36
N HIS A 62 -8.97 0.84 -0.88
CA HIS A 62 -8.17 -0.36 -1.17
C HIS A 62 -6.99 -0.54 -0.21
N ASP A 63 -7.25 -0.42 1.09
CA ASP A 63 -6.24 -0.46 2.16
C ASP A 63 -5.32 -1.70 2.11
N LYS A 64 -5.91 -2.88 1.88
CA LYS A 64 -5.20 -4.16 1.81
C LYS A 64 -4.37 -4.29 0.53
N ALA A 65 -4.92 -3.86 -0.60
CA ALA A 65 -4.18 -3.83 -1.87
C ALA A 65 -3.01 -2.86 -1.79
N PHE A 66 -3.22 -1.66 -1.23
CA PHE A 66 -2.16 -0.68 -1.00
C PHE A 66 -1.05 -1.25 -0.11
N GLN A 67 -1.41 -1.92 1.00
CA GLN A 67 -0.43 -2.54 1.89
C GLN A 67 0.43 -3.58 1.16
N LEU A 68 -0.19 -4.46 0.37
CA LEU A 68 0.53 -5.46 -0.43
C LEU A 68 1.47 -4.81 -1.46
N MET A 69 0.98 -3.81 -2.21
CA MET A 69 1.77 -3.08 -3.19
C MET A 69 2.94 -2.35 -2.54
N PHE A 70 2.71 -1.72 -1.38
CA PHE A 70 3.74 -1.01 -0.63
C PHE A 70 4.86 -1.95 -0.16
N TYR A 71 4.53 -3.12 0.38
CA TYR A 71 5.55 -4.11 0.77
C TYR A 71 6.31 -4.68 -0.43
N ALA A 72 5.62 -4.95 -1.55
CA ALA A 72 6.27 -5.38 -2.78
C ALA A 72 7.22 -4.30 -3.32
N TYR A 73 6.80 -3.04 -3.30
CA TYR A 73 7.62 -1.89 -3.66
C TYR A 73 8.87 -1.76 -2.77
N LEU A 74 8.73 -1.90 -1.44
CA LEU A 74 9.89 -1.85 -0.55
C LEU A 74 10.87 -2.98 -0.84
N TYR A 75 10.38 -4.21 -1.08
CA TYR A 75 11.25 -5.31 -1.47
C TYR A 75 11.94 -5.04 -2.80
N TYR A 76 11.20 -4.57 -3.80
CA TYR A 76 11.72 -4.19 -5.12
C TYR A 76 12.82 -3.11 -5.00
N SER A 77 12.61 -2.08 -4.19
CA SER A 77 13.57 -0.96 -4.05
C SER A 77 14.95 -1.37 -3.53
N VAL A 78 15.04 -2.50 -2.83
CA VAL A 78 16.30 -3.04 -2.30
C VAL A 78 16.90 -4.10 -3.23
N ASN A 79 16.06 -4.93 -3.84
CA ASN A 79 16.51 -6.12 -4.55
C ASN A 79 16.52 -5.95 -6.08
N HIS A 80 15.81 -4.95 -6.61
CA HIS A 80 15.61 -4.71 -8.03
C HIS A 80 15.20 -5.97 -8.80
N LYS A 81 14.29 -6.76 -8.21
CA LYS A 81 13.78 -8.00 -8.79
C LYS A 81 12.32 -7.87 -9.18
N THR A 82 12.04 -8.27 -10.40
CA THR A 82 10.70 -8.38 -10.99
C THR A 82 10.66 -9.61 -11.91
N PRO A 83 9.46 -10.14 -12.23
CA PRO A 83 8.18 -9.76 -11.64
C PRO A 83 8.05 -10.24 -10.18
N LEU A 84 7.24 -9.53 -9.40
CA LEU A 84 6.85 -9.94 -8.04
C LEU A 84 5.38 -10.34 -8.00
N GLN A 85 5.00 -11.05 -6.95
CA GLN A 85 3.61 -11.24 -6.56
C GLN A 85 3.40 -10.75 -5.13
N ALA A 86 2.16 -10.44 -4.79
CA ALA A 86 1.77 -10.16 -3.42
C ALA A 86 0.42 -10.81 -3.13
N GLN A 87 0.25 -11.37 -1.93
CA GLN A 87 -0.95 -12.09 -1.55
C GLN A 87 -1.29 -11.93 -0.07
N ILE A 88 -2.57 -12.10 0.24
CA ILE A 88 -3.06 -12.31 1.60
C ILE A 88 -3.46 -13.77 1.80
N ILE A 89 -3.09 -14.32 2.95
CA ILE A 89 -3.66 -15.55 3.49
C ILE A 89 -4.55 -15.18 4.68
N SER A 90 -5.86 -15.40 4.53
CA SER A 90 -6.85 -15.16 5.59
C SER A 90 -7.05 -16.42 6.44
N PHE A 91 -6.96 -16.31 7.75
CA PHE A 91 -7.25 -17.42 8.67
C PHE A 91 -8.73 -17.79 8.71
N ARG A 92 -9.63 -16.90 8.26
CA ARG A 92 -11.05 -17.22 8.09
C ARG A 92 -11.32 -18.08 6.86
N ASN A 93 -10.40 -18.10 5.90
CA ASN A 93 -10.49 -18.96 4.73
C ASN A 93 -9.10 -19.44 4.28
N LEU A 94 -8.52 -20.38 5.04
CA LEU A 94 -7.17 -20.91 4.78
C LEU A 94 -7.02 -21.62 3.43
N HIS A 95 -8.13 -22.05 2.82
CA HIS A 95 -8.13 -22.73 1.53
C HIS A 95 -8.04 -21.78 0.34
N GLN A 96 -8.24 -20.47 0.55
CA GLN A 96 -8.21 -19.47 -0.51
C GLN A 96 -6.98 -18.57 -0.33
N THR A 97 -6.11 -18.58 -1.34
CA THR A 97 -5.05 -17.58 -1.45
C THR A 97 -5.55 -16.43 -2.30
N LEU A 98 -5.45 -15.20 -1.80
CA LEU A 98 -5.95 -14.00 -2.46
C LEU A 98 -4.76 -13.16 -2.93
N PHE A 99 -4.61 -12.99 -4.24
CA PHE A 99 -3.51 -12.20 -4.82
C PHE A 99 -3.94 -10.76 -5.05
N LEU A 100 -2.97 -9.85 -5.02
CA LEU A 100 -3.13 -8.51 -5.58
C LEU A 100 -3.19 -8.62 -7.12
N HIS A 101 -4.20 -8.00 -7.72
CA HIS A 101 -4.28 -7.79 -9.16
C HIS A 101 -4.36 -6.30 -9.47
N ILE A 102 -3.50 -5.85 -10.39
CA ILE A 102 -3.58 -4.53 -11.02
C ILE A 102 -3.98 -4.74 -12.48
N ASN A 103 -5.14 -4.22 -12.90
CA ASN A 103 -5.69 -4.44 -14.23
C ASN A 103 -5.70 -5.94 -14.62
N GLU A 104 -6.29 -6.77 -13.76
CA GLU A 104 -6.33 -8.24 -13.84
C GLU A 104 -4.97 -8.97 -13.81
N ASN A 105 -3.84 -8.26 -13.78
CA ASN A 105 -2.51 -8.85 -13.70
C ASN A 105 -2.06 -9.09 -12.27
N LYS A 106 -1.72 -10.35 -11.97
CA LYS A 106 -1.15 -10.78 -10.68
C LYS A 106 0.35 -10.49 -10.52
N LEU A 107 1.04 -10.20 -11.63
CA LEU A 107 2.47 -9.95 -11.66
C LEU A 107 2.71 -8.44 -11.57
N LEU A 108 3.54 -8.04 -10.61
CA LEU A 108 3.93 -6.66 -10.39
C LEU A 108 5.27 -6.41 -11.09
N THR A 109 5.30 -5.40 -11.96
CA THR A 109 6.44 -5.10 -12.83
C THR A 109 7.16 -3.82 -12.42
N ASP A 110 8.33 -3.57 -13.01
CA ASP A 110 9.10 -2.34 -12.79
C ASP A 110 8.29 -1.09 -13.14
N GLU A 111 7.52 -1.12 -14.24
CA GLU A 111 6.69 0.02 -14.63
C GLU A 111 5.65 0.33 -13.56
N MET A 112 5.04 -0.70 -12.96
CA MET A 112 4.07 -0.51 -11.88
C MET A 112 4.72 0.11 -10.64
N PHE A 113 5.93 -0.31 -10.28
CA PHE A 113 6.64 0.28 -9.14
C PHE A 113 7.05 1.72 -9.37
N VAL A 114 7.43 2.10 -10.59
CA VAL A 114 7.72 3.49 -10.96
C VAL A 114 6.49 4.38 -10.81
N VAL A 115 5.33 3.93 -11.32
CA VAL A 115 4.06 4.67 -11.18
C VAL A 115 3.65 4.78 -9.72
N PHE A 116 3.73 3.68 -8.96
CA PHE A 116 3.41 3.67 -7.54
C PHE A 116 4.30 4.62 -6.73
N GLU A 117 5.62 4.64 -6.96
CA GLU A 117 6.53 5.57 -6.29
C GLU A 117 6.16 7.03 -6.59
N SER A 118 5.84 7.35 -7.85
CA SER A 118 5.43 8.69 -8.24
C SER A 118 4.18 9.16 -7.49
N LEU A 119 3.14 8.31 -7.44
CA LEU A 119 1.89 8.60 -6.73
C LEU A 119 2.10 8.67 -5.21
N LEU A 120 2.96 7.81 -4.67
CA LEU A 120 3.33 7.83 -3.25
C LEU A 120 4.04 9.14 -2.88
N LYS A 121 4.97 9.61 -3.71
CA LYS A 121 5.62 10.90 -3.51
C LYS A 121 4.62 12.04 -3.55
N GLN A 122 3.71 12.05 -4.52
CA GLN A 122 2.65 13.06 -4.61
C GLN A 122 1.79 13.08 -3.34
N HIS A 123 1.33 11.90 -2.88
CA HIS A 123 0.52 11.80 -1.66
C HIS A 123 1.25 12.25 -0.41
N LEU A 124 2.52 11.86 -0.25
CA LEU A 124 3.31 12.26 0.91
C LEU A 124 3.64 13.75 0.90
N SER A 125 3.83 14.37 -0.27
CA SER A 125 4.03 15.82 -0.38
C SER A 125 2.84 16.62 0.16
N LEU A 126 1.61 16.12 0.04
CA LEU A 126 0.42 16.76 0.61
C LEU A 126 0.48 16.86 2.14
N LEU A 127 1.21 15.96 2.81
CA LEU A 127 1.37 16.01 4.27
C LEU A 127 2.23 17.20 4.73
N PHE A 128 3.04 17.76 3.84
CA PHE A 128 3.94 18.88 4.12
C PHE A 128 3.46 20.21 3.51
N ASP A 129 2.37 20.19 2.74
CA ASP A 129 1.78 21.40 2.16
C ASP A 129 0.96 22.15 3.20
N ILE A 130 1.51 23.26 3.71
CA ILE A 130 0.85 24.12 4.71
C ILE A 130 -0.39 24.85 4.17
N THR A 131 -0.56 24.91 2.85
CA THR A 131 -1.74 25.50 2.21
C THR A 131 -2.87 24.48 2.08
N HIS A 132 -2.54 23.19 2.13
CA HIS A 132 -3.49 22.09 2.10
C HIS A 132 -3.91 21.68 3.51
N MET A 133 -5.05 22.20 3.97
CA MET A 133 -5.57 21.81 5.29
C MET A 133 -6.07 20.36 5.28
N PHE A 134 -5.72 19.61 6.32
CA PHE A 134 -6.35 18.32 6.59
C PHE A 134 -7.86 18.51 6.79
N THR A 135 -8.65 17.67 6.12
CA THR A 135 -10.11 17.66 6.23
C THR A 135 -10.58 16.29 6.68
N GLN A 136 -11.77 16.23 7.26
CA GLN A 136 -12.32 14.96 7.71
C GLN A 136 -12.74 14.08 6.52
N THR A 137 -12.48 12.78 6.59
CA THR A 137 -12.82 11.83 5.51
C THR A 137 -14.30 11.80 5.17
N THR A 138 -14.67 11.73 3.90
CA THR A 138 -16.08 11.57 3.48
C THR A 138 -16.65 10.20 3.84
N ALA A 139 -15.81 9.20 4.11
CA ALA A 139 -16.22 7.85 4.51
C ALA A 139 -16.62 7.80 6.00
N VAL A 140 -17.85 8.20 6.31
CA VAL A 140 -18.41 8.29 7.68
C VAL A 140 -18.32 6.96 8.45
N GLU A 141 -18.35 5.82 7.74
CA GLU A 141 -18.19 4.49 8.33
C GLU A 141 -16.86 4.33 9.08
N ASN A 142 -15.78 4.94 8.58
CA ASN A 142 -14.47 4.92 9.23
C ASN A 142 -14.49 5.68 10.57
N CYS A 143 -15.45 6.58 10.78
CA CYS A 143 -15.59 7.34 12.02
C CYS A 143 -16.16 6.50 13.18
N LYS A 144 -16.82 5.36 12.92
CA LYS A 144 -17.47 4.54 13.96
C LYS A 144 -16.50 4.01 15.02
N TRP A 145 -15.26 3.78 14.63
CA TRP A 145 -14.21 3.21 15.50
C TRP A 145 -12.97 4.10 15.54
N CYS A 146 -13.13 5.40 15.28
CA CYS A 146 -12.02 6.35 15.26
C CYS A 146 -11.70 6.85 16.66
N ASP A 147 -10.47 6.64 17.12
CA ASP A 147 -9.99 7.11 18.43
C ASP A 147 -10.06 8.64 18.59
N TYR A 148 -10.06 9.36 17.47
CA TYR A 148 -10.09 10.83 17.43
C TYR A 148 -11.50 11.40 17.28
N GLN A 149 -12.57 10.60 17.42
CA GLN A 149 -13.95 11.06 17.23
C GLN A 149 -14.28 12.29 18.07
N SER A 150 -13.80 12.37 19.32
CA SER A 150 -14.02 13.51 20.22
C SER A 150 -13.27 14.79 19.82
N LEU A 151 -12.22 14.68 19.00
CA LEU A 151 -11.41 15.79 18.49
C LEU A 151 -11.71 16.13 17.03
N CYS A 152 -12.45 15.26 16.33
CA CYS A 152 -12.72 15.33 14.90
C CYS A 152 -13.54 16.58 14.50
N MET A 153 -14.23 17.20 15.47
CA MET A 153 -15.15 18.34 15.26
C MET A 153 -16.17 18.08 14.14
N ARG A 154 -16.50 16.81 13.91
CA ARG A 154 -17.55 16.39 12.99
C ARG A 154 -18.87 16.44 13.75
N GLU A 155 -19.84 17.16 13.16
CA GLU A 155 -21.23 17.21 13.64
C GLU A 155 -21.90 15.84 13.63
#